data_AF-A0A2P5DCM7-F1
#
_entry.id   AF-A0A2P5DCM7-F1
#
_cell.length_a   1.000
_cell.length_b   1.000
_cell.length_c   1.000
_cell.angle_alpha   90.00
_cell.angle_beta   90.00
_cell.angle_gamma   90.00
#
_symmetry.space_group_name_H-M   'P 1'
#
loop_
_entity.id
_entity.type
_entity.pdbx_description
1 polymer ?
#
loop_
_entity_poly.entity_id
_entity_poly.type
_entity_poly.pdbx_seq_one_letter_code
_entity_poly.pdbx_strand_id
1 'polypeptide(L)'
;MSAVNITNVAVLDNPSAFLNPFQFEISYECLTPLKDDLEWKLTYVGSAEDETYDQLLESVLVGPVNVGNYRFVLQADPPDPSKIREEDIIGVTVLLLTCSYLGQEFIRVGYYVNNDYDDEQLREEPPTKVLIDRVQRNILADKPRVTKFPINFHPENNENGEQPPPSPGTEANGRSPDQGTEANGRSPDQGTKANGTGEEPPISTLSSL
;
A
#
# COMPACT_ATOMS: atom_id res chain seq x y z
N MET A 1 -9.91 1.47 1.02
CA MET A 1 -8.91 2.54 0.82
C MET A 1 -7.64 2.12 1.53
N SER A 2 -6.46 2.37 0.96
CA SER A 2 -5.18 2.00 1.62
C SER A 2 -4.99 2.85 2.89
N ALA A 3 -4.56 2.26 4.00
CA ALA A 3 -4.27 3.00 5.24
C ALA A 3 -2.97 3.82 5.14
N VAL A 4 -2.08 3.43 4.22
CA VAL A 4 -0.78 4.06 4.00
C VAL A 4 -0.64 4.43 2.53
N ASN A 5 -0.12 5.63 2.27
CA ASN A 5 0.17 6.13 0.94
C ASN A 5 1.62 6.62 0.86
N ILE A 6 2.43 6.01 0.01
CA ILE A 6 3.79 6.49 -0.27
C ILE A 6 3.69 7.76 -1.11
N THR A 7 4.27 8.85 -0.62
CA THR A 7 4.25 10.16 -1.30
C THR A 7 5.49 10.38 -2.16
N ASN A 8 6.66 9.94 -1.68
CA ASN A 8 7.91 10.07 -2.41
C ASN A 8 8.92 8.98 -1.99
N VAL A 9 9.76 8.56 -2.91
CA VAL A 9 10.93 7.72 -2.65
C VAL A 9 12.09 8.30 -3.43
N ALA A 10 12.99 9.00 -2.74
CA ALA A 10 14.16 9.61 -3.35
C ALA A 10 15.36 8.68 -3.21
N VAL A 11 16.00 8.38 -4.34
CA VAL A 11 17.25 7.63 -4.37
C VAL A 11 18.40 8.60 -4.13
N LEU A 12 19.17 8.37 -3.08
CA LEU A 12 20.34 9.18 -2.73
C LEU A 12 21.61 8.48 -3.23
N ASP A 13 22.70 9.23 -3.38
CA ASP A 13 24.00 8.72 -3.82
C ASP A 13 23.91 7.86 -5.10
N ASN A 14 23.44 8.46 -6.20
CA ASN A 14 23.24 7.77 -7.48
C ASN A 14 23.65 8.65 -8.67
N PRO A 15 24.44 8.14 -9.63
CA PRO A 15 25.07 6.81 -9.68
C PRO A 15 26.22 6.66 -8.67
N SER A 16 26.57 5.43 -8.28
CA SER A 16 27.55 5.15 -7.23
C SER A 16 28.26 3.81 -7.46
N ALA A 17 29.35 3.54 -6.76
CA ALA A 17 30.07 2.27 -6.89
C ALA A 17 29.18 1.10 -6.49
N PHE A 18 29.35 -0.08 -7.11
CA PHE A 18 28.55 -1.26 -6.84
C PHE A 18 28.54 -1.64 -5.34
N LEU A 19 29.70 -1.53 -4.69
CA LEU A 19 29.92 -1.86 -3.29
C LEU A 19 29.55 -0.74 -2.30
N ASN A 20 29.04 0.41 -2.76
CA ASN A 20 28.56 1.44 -1.84
C ASN A 20 27.19 1.07 -1.26
N PRO A 21 26.84 1.51 -0.04
CA PRO A 21 25.50 1.28 0.51
C PRO A 21 24.41 1.94 -0.34
N PHE A 22 23.24 1.31 -0.41
CA PHE A 22 22.04 1.94 -0.95
C PHE A 22 21.45 2.92 0.05
N GLN A 23 20.89 4.02 -0.44
CA GLN A 23 20.27 5.04 0.40
C GLN A 23 18.96 5.53 -0.23
N PHE A 24 17.85 5.34 0.48
CA PHE A 24 16.52 5.74 0.05
C PHE A 24 15.89 6.66 1.10
N GLU A 25 15.54 7.89 0.73
CA GLU A 25 14.67 8.73 1.55
C GLU A 25 13.21 8.42 1.21
N ILE A 26 12.51 7.77 2.13
CA ILE A 26 11.12 7.34 1.96
C ILE A 26 10.22 8.32 2.69
N SER A 27 9.24 8.85 1.98
CA SER A 27 8.17 9.70 2.52
C SER A 27 6.81 9.04 2.32
N TYR A 28 6.01 8.96 3.37
CA TYR A 28 4.68 8.36 3.31
C TYR A 28 3.70 9.05 4.26
N GLU A 29 2.42 8.94 3.93
CA GLU A 29 1.30 9.41 4.73
C GLU A 29 0.55 8.21 5.30
N CYS A 30 0.26 8.27 6.59
CA CYS A 30 -0.61 7.32 7.27
C CYS A 30 -1.98 7.99 7.50
N LEU A 31 -3.03 7.41 6.92
CA LEU A 31 -4.39 7.94 6.93
C LEU A 31 -5.23 7.40 8.08
N THR A 32 -4.93 6.20 8.56
CA THR A 32 -5.59 5.57 9.71
C THR A 32 -4.53 4.98 10.65
N PRO A 33 -4.72 5.07 11.98
CA PRO A 33 -3.73 4.58 12.93
C PRO A 33 -3.56 3.06 12.79
N LEU A 34 -2.31 2.61 12.72
CA LEU A 34 -1.93 1.21 12.65
C LEU A 34 -1.43 0.75 14.02
N LYS A 35 -1.97 -0.38 14.50
CA LYS A 35 -1.61 -0.95 15.80
C LYS A 35 -0.24 -1.61 15.75
N ASP A 36 0.07 -2.27 14.63
CA ASP A 36 1.29 -3.03 14.42
C ASP A 36 2.27 -2.27 13.51
N ASP A 37 3.46 -2.84 13.34
CA ASP A 37 4.54 -2.23 12.59
C ASP A 37 4.35 -2.41 11.07
N LEU A 38 4.77 -1.38 10.33
CA LEU A 38 5.05 -1.51 8.90
C LEU A 38 6.44 -2.12 8.74
N GLU A 39 6.54 -3.14 7.90
CA GLU A 39 7.82 -3.76 7.55
C GLU A 39 8.26 -3.26 6.17
N TRP A 40 9.38 -2.58 6.12
CA TRP A 40 10.03 -2.10 4.90
C TRP A 40 11.20 -3.00 4.56
N LYS A 41 11.21 -3.56 3.36
CA LYS A 41 12.30 -4.43 2.89
C LYS A 41 12.90 -3.89 1.61
N LEU A 42 14.23 -3.93 1.54
CA LEU A 42 14.96 -3.67 0.31
C LEU A 42 15.57 -4.98 -0.18
N THR A 43 15.15 -5.43 -1.35
CA THR A 43 15.63 -6.68 -1.98
C THR A 43 16.32 -6.37 -3.29
N TYR A 44 17.49 -6.96 -3.50
CA TYR A 44 18.21 -6.92 -4.77
C TYR A 44 17.97 -8.21 -5.54
N VAL A 45 17.57 -8.10 -6.80
CA VAL A 45 17.35 -9.25 -7.67
C VAL A 45 18.69 -9.74 -8.21
N GLY A 46 19.12 -10.92 -7.77
CA GLY A 46 20.42 -11.48 -8.14
C GLY A 46 20.41 -12.18 -9.50
N SER A 47 19.25 -12.57 -10.01
CA SER A 47 19.07 -13.10 -11.35
C SER A 47 17.64 -12.86 -11.82
N ALA A 48 17.44 -12.53 -13.10
CA ALA A 48 16.11 -12.35 -13.65
C ALA A 48 15.32 -13.66 -13.80
N GLU A 49 16.02 -14.80 -13.80
CA GLU A 49 15.44 -16.13 -14.05
C GLU A 49 15.21 -16.93 -12.77
N ASP A 50 15.86 -16.57 -11.67
CA ASP A 50 15.91 -17.37 -10.45
C ASP A 50 15.91 -16.50 -9.18
N GLU A 51 14.77 -16.48 -8.50
CA GLU A 51 14.55 -15.73 -7.25
C GLU A 51 15.40 -16.25 -6.08
N THR A 52 16.04 -17.43 -6.19
CA THR A 52 16.91 -17.94 -5.11
C THR A 52 18.21 -17.13 -4.96
N TYR A 53 18.55 -16.33 -5.97
CA TYR A 53 19.65 -15.37 -5.93
C TYR A 53 19.24 -14.01 -5.36
N ASP A 54 17.95 -13.80 -5.05
CA ASP A 54 17.48 -12.55 -4.47
C ASP A 54 18.07 -12.36 -3.07
N GLN A 55 18.58 -11.16 -2.83
CA GLN A 55 19.24 -10.81 -1.58
C GLN A 55 18.41 -9.76 -0.86
N LEU A 56 17.89 -10.13 0.31
CA LEU A 56 17.33 -9.16 1.25
C LEU A 56 18.48 -8.34 1.84
N LEU A 57 18.59 -7.08 1.42
CA LEU A 57 19.66 -6.17 1.84
C LEU A 57 19.35 -5.54 3.19
N GLU A 58 18.10 -5.16 3.42
CA GLU A 58 17.67 -4.52 4.66
C GLU A 58 16.19 -4.79 4.95
N SER A 59 15.85 -4.85 6.24
CA SER A 59 14.49 -5.02 6.75
C SER A 59 14.26 -4.18 8.00
N VAL A 60 13.46 -3.12 7.88
CA VAL A 60 13.18 -2.18 8.99
C VAL A 60 11.71 -2.22 9.37
N LEU A 61 11.45 -2.31 10.67
CA LEU A 61 10.12 -2.19 11.25
C LEU A 61 9.88 -0.75 11.71
N VAL A 62 8.73 -0.19 11.34
CA VAL A 62 8.30 1.15 11.73
C VAL A 62 6.90 1.06 12.33
N GLY A 63 6.80 1.19 13.65
CA GLY A 63 5.52 1.31 14.33
C GLY A 63 5.64 1.47 15.85
N PRO A 64 4.49 1.62 16.54
CA PRO A 64 3.15 1.80 15.97
C PRO A 64 3.02 3.13 15.21
N VAL A 65 2.22 3.16 14.13
CA VAL A 65 2.12 4.31 13.22
C VAL A 65 0.81 5.05 13.44
N ASN A 66 0.88 6.32 13.85
CA ASN A 66 -0.28 7.19 13.99
C ASN A 66 -0.59 7.90 12.68
N VAL A 67 -1.75 8.56 12.61
CA VAL A 67 -2.10 9.40 11.46
C VAL A 67 -1.10 10.55 11.33
N GLY A 68 -0.54 10.74 10.15
CA GLY A 68 0.43 11.80 9.90
C GLY A 68 1.33 11.55 8.69
N ASN A 69 2.25 12.48 8.47
CA ASN A 69 3.28 12.40 7.45
C ASN A 69 4.60 11.97 8.07
N TYR A 70 5.24 10.98 7.46
CA TYR A 70 6.48 10.38 7.92
C TYR A 70 7.54 10.46 6.84
N ARG A 71 8.79 10.58 7.30
CA ARG A 71 9.96 10.54 6.43
C ARG A 71 11.13 9.93 7.18
N PHE A 72 11.83 9.00 6.54
CA PHE A 72 13.05 8.41 7.07
C PHE A 72 14.00 8.01 5.95
N VAL A 73 15.26 7.77 6.30
CA VAL A 73 16.27 7.25 5.36
C VAL A 73 16.47 5.76 5.65
N LEU A 74 16.21 4.93 4.65
CA LEU A 74 16.56 3.52 4.64
C LEU A 74 17.95 3.39 4.00
N GLN A 75 18.92 2.92 4.77
CA GLN A 75 20.26 2.61 4.28
C GLN A 75 20.45 1.10 4.33
N ALA A 76 21.03 0.52 3.27
CA ALA A 76 21.28 -0.92 3.18
C ALA A 76 22.67 -1.18 2.61
N ASP A 77 23.33 -2.22 3.10
CA ASP A 77 24.60 -2.68 2.54
C ASP A 77 24.42 -3.19 1.09
N PRO A 78 25.47 -3.15 0.24
CA PRO A 78 25.39 -3.70 -1.11
C PRO A 78 25.09 -5.22 -1.10
N PRO A 79 24.57 -5.80 -2.20
CA PRO A 79 24.46 -7.25 -2.32
C PRO A 79 25.85 -7.90 -2.29
N ASP A 80 25.90 -9.15 -1.83
CA ASP A 80 27.08 -9.99 -1.89
C ASP A 80 27.31 -10.46 -3.34
N PRO A 81 28.39 -10.04 -4.03
CA PRO A 81 28.65 -10.42 -5.42
C PRO A 81 28.80 -11.93 -5.61
N SER A 82 29.22 -12.67 -4.57
CA SER A 82 29.42 -14.12 -4.66
C SER A 82 28.10 -14.91 -4.72
N LYS A 83 26.98 -14.25 -4.39
CA LYS A 83 25.62 -14.80 -4.45
C LYS A 83 24.82 -14.26 -5.63
N ILE A 84 25.50 -13.66 -6.61
CA ILE A 84 24.93 -13.23 -7.89
C ILE A 84 25.55 -14.12 -8.97
N ARG A 85 24.78 -14.48 -9.99
CA ARG A 85 25.33 -15.19 -11.14
C ARG A 85 26.33 -14.27 -11.85
N GLU A 86 27.52 -14.75 -12.19
CA GLU A 86 28.58 -13.90 -12.76
C GLU A 86 28.09 -13.15 -14.02
N GLU A 87 27.25 -13.81 -14.83
CA GLU A 87 26.61 -13.24 -16.01
C GLU A 87 25.60 -12.11 -15.72
N ASP A 88 25.03 -12.06 -14.51
CA ASP A 88 23.98 -11.09 -14.11
C ASP A 88 24.55 -9.90 -13.29
N ILE A 89 25.85 -9.89 -12.99
CA ILE A 89 26.48 -8.78 -12.26
C ILE A 89 26.51 -7.51 -13.11
N ILE A 90 26.87 -7.65 -14.39
CA ILE A 90 26.91 -6.56 -15.38
C ILE A 90 25.61 -6.55 -16.17
N GLY A 91 25.08 -5.37 -16.44
CA GLY A 91 23.83 -5.17 -17.17
C GLY A 91 22.70 -4.71 -16.27
N VAL A 92 21.46 -4.98 -16.70
CA VAL A 92 20.26 -4.46 -16.05
C VAL A 92 19.68 -5.49 -15.10
N THR A 93 19.49 -5.11 -13.85
CA THR A 93 18.72 -5.86 -12.85
C THR A 93 17.67 -4.97 -12.18
N VAL A 94 17.02 -5.48 -11.13
CA VAL A 94 15.94 -4.82 -10.41
C VAL A 94 16.26 -4.74 -8.91
N LEU A 95 15.90 -3.62 -8.30
CA LEU A 95 15.85 -3.42 -6.86
C LEU A 95 14.40 -3.23 -6.44
N LEU A 96 13.96 -3.93 -5.39
CA LEU A 96 12.59 -3.92 -4.91
C LEU A 96 12.54 -3.33 -3.51
N LEU A 97 11.84 -2.21 -3.36
CA LEU A 97 11.42 -1.68 -2.06
C LEU A 97 9.98 -2.15 -1.81
N THR A 98 9.77 -3.02 -0.83
CA THR A 98 8.43 -3.49 -0.44
C THR A 98 8.04 -2.94 0.92
N CYS A 99 6.75 -2.71 1.10
CA CYS A 99 6.17 -2.41 2.40
C CYS A 99 5.01 -3.37 2.69
N SER A 100 5.07 -3.95 3.88
CA SER A 100 4.11 -4.95 4.36
C SER A 100 3.52 -4.52 5.69
N TYR A 101 2.28 -4.94 5.93
CA TYR A 101 1.61 -4.78 7.23
C TYR A 101 1.05 -6.14 7.63
N LEU A 102 1.34 -6.59 8.86
CA LEU A 102 0.96 -7.93 9.34
C LEU A 102 1.39 -9.07 8.38
N GLY A 103 2.59 -8.95 7.80
CA GLY A 103 3.12 -9.91 6.83
C GLY A 103 2.46 -9.90 5.45
N GLN A 104 1.49 -9.01 5.20
CA GLN A 104 0.87 -8.84 3.89
C GLN A 104 1.49 -7.64 3.19
N GLU A 105 2.16 -7.89 2.06
CA GLU A 105 2.69 -6.85 1.18
C GLU A 105 1.53 -6.08 0.55
N PHE A 106 1.54 -4.75 0.68
CA PHE A 106 0.52 -3.89 0.07
C PHE A 106 1.07 -2.93 -0.98
N ILE A 107 2.40 -2.72 -1.00
CA ILE A 107 3.06 -1.91 -2.02
C ILE A 107 4.47 -2.40 -2.30
N ARG A 108 4.82 -2.36 -3.59
CA ARG A 108 6.13 -2.68 -4.13
C ARG A 108 6.55 -1.58 -5.10
N VAL A 109 7.74 -1.03 -4.87
CA VAL A 109 8.37 -0.05 -5.74
C VAL A 109 9.64 -0.68 -6.32
N GLY A 110 9.59 -1.00 -7.61
CA GLY A 110 10.72 -1.56 -8.34
C GLY A 110 11.50 -0.49 -9.08
N TYR A 111 12.82 -0.56 -8.99
CA TYR A 111 13.76 0.26 -9.76
C TYR A 111 14.60 -0.62 -10.66
N TYR A 112 14.79 -0.21 -11.91
CA TYR A 112 15.86 -0.79 -12.72
C TYR A 112 17.20 -0.27 -12.22
N VAL A 113 18.16 -1.17 -12.11
CA VAL A 113 19.55 -0.85 -11.78
C VAL A 113 20.39 -1.29 -12.96
N ASN A 114 21.14 -0.37 -13.54
CA ASN A 114 22.13 -0.67 -14.57
C ASN A 114 23.51 -0.70 -13.93
N ASN A 115 24.14 -1.87 -13.93
CA ASN A 115 25.51 -2.06 -13.50
C ASN A 115 26.42 -2.09 -14.74
N ASP A 116 27.39 -1.20 -14.78
CA ASP A 116 28.31 -1.11 -15.90
C ASP A 116 29.71 -0.74 -15.40
N TYR A 117 30.74 -0.94 -16.22
CA TYR A 117 32.07 -0.50 -15.85
C TYR A 117 32.20 1.01 -15.89
N ASP A 118 32.95 1.56 -14.94
CA ASP A 118 33.28 2.99 -14.86
C ASP A 118 34.17 3.47 -16.04
N ASP A 119 34.98 2.56 -16.59
CA ASP A 119 35.88 2.79 -17.72
C ASP A 119 35.24 2.39 -19.07
N GLU A 120 35.42 3.21 -20.11
CA GLU A 120 34.96 2.91 -21.47
C GLU A 120 35.67 1.71 -22.10
N GLN A 121 36.97 1.52 -21.84
CA GLN A 121 37.73 0.39 -22.39
C GLN A 121 37.21 -0.95 -21.85
N LEU A 122 36.86 -0.99 -20.56
CA LEU A 122 36.29 -2.19 -19.94
C LEU A 122 34.87 -2.47 -20.43
N ARG A 123 34.15 -1.47 -20.95
CA ARG A 123 32.82 -1.64 -21.55
C ARG A 123 32.91 -2.18 -22.97
N GLU A 124 33.86 -1.72 -23.76
CA GLU A 124 34.07 -2.21 -25.14
C GLU A 124 34.69 -3.61 -25.16
N GLU A 125 35.65 -3.88 -24.27
CA GLU A 125 36.34 -5.17 -24.13
C GLU A 125 36.20 -5.70 -22.69
N PRO A 126 35.04 -6.27 -22.32
CA PRO A 126 34.82 -6.75 -20.96
C PRO A 126 35.76 -7.93 -20.65
N PRO A 127 36.41 -7.91 -19.47
CA PRO A 127 37.26 -9.02 -19.04
C PRO A 127 36.44 -10.30 -18.81
N THR A 128 37.08 -11.46 -18.94
CA THR A 128 36.43 -12.77 -18.70
C THR A 128 35.93 -12.92 -17.26
N LYS A 129 36.58 -12.26 -16.30
CA LYS A 129 36.16 -12.22 -14.90
C LYS A 129 35.73 -10.81 -14.55
N VAL A 130 34.58 -10.70 -13.89
CA VAL A 130 34.04 -9.39 -13.50
C VAL A 130 34.93 -8.73 -12.46
N LEU A 131 35.29 -7.47 -12.72
CA LEU A 131 36.08 -6.63 -11.80
C LEU A 131 35.14 -5.79 -10.93
N ILE A 132 34.64 -6.35 -9.83
CA ILE A 132 33.61 -5.73 -8.97
C ILE A 132 33.98 -4.30 -8.54
N ASP A 133 35.26 -4.05 -8.23
CA ASP A 133 35.75 -2.74 -7.80
C ASP A 133 35.65 -1.64 -8.88
N ARG A 134 35.43 -2.03 -10.13
CA ARG A 134 35.25 -1.14 -11.29
C ARG A 134 33.80 -1.05 -11.76
N VAL A 135 32.89 -1.72 -11.07
CA VAL A 135 31.47 -1.69 -11.42
C VAL A 135 30.82 -0.47 -10.75
N GLN A 136 30.17 0.34 -11.57
CA GLN A 136 29.31 1.44 -11.16
C GLN A 136 27.86 1.02 -11.35
N ARG A 137 27.02 1.27 -10.34
CA ARG A 137 25.57 1.11 -10.44
C ARG A 137 24.89 2.44 -10.72
N ASN A 138 23.86 2.40 -11.56
CA ASN A 138 22.96 3.50 -11.80
C ASN A 138 21.51 3.03 -11.64
N ILE A 139 20.83 3.55 -10.62
CA ILE A 139 19.43 3.28 -10.33
C ILE A 139 18.58 4.25 -11.15
N LEU A 140 17.67 3.74 -11.98
CA LEU A 140 16.77 4.54 -12.80
C LEU A 140 15.62 5.11 -11.94
N ALA A 141 15.95 6.10 -11.12
CA ALA A 141 15.05 6.71 -10.13
C ALA A 141 13.83 7.41 -10.74
N ASP A 142 13.93 7.91 -11.98
CA ASP A 142 12.86 8.67 -12.65
C ASP A 142 11.69 7.82 -13.13
N LYS A 143 11.87 6.50 -13.24
CA LYS A 143 10.86 5.58 -13.79
C LYS A 143 10.61 4.38 -12.86
N PRO A 144 10.18 4.62 -11.61
CA PRO A 144 9.86 3.53 -10.70
C PRO A 144 8.63 2.77 -11.19
N ARG A 145 8.63 1.45 -10.97
CA ARG A 145 7.48 0.58 -11.20
C ARG A 145 6.76 0.37 -9.89
N VAL A 146 5.61 1.01 -9.71
CA VAL A 146 4.80 0.90 -8.49
C VAL A 146 3.67 -0.09 -8.70
N THR A 147 3.64 -1.13 -7.88
CA THR A 147 2.55 -2.11 -7.80
C THR A 147 1.91 -2.03 -6.43
N LYS A 148 0.57 -1.99 -6.37
CA LYS A 148 -0.19 -1.94 -5.13
C LYS A 148 -1.05 -3.20 -5.01
N PHE A 149 -1.07 -3.80 -3.83
CA PHE A 149 -1.86 -4.98 -3.52
C PHE A 149 -2.93 -4.60 -2.47
N PRO A 150 -4.20 -4.95 -2.69
CA PRO A 150 -5.24 -4.71 -1.71
C PRO A 150 -5.06 -5.65 -0.51
N ILE A 151 -4.99 -5.09 0.70
CA ILE A 151 -4.93 -5.85 1.95
C ILE A 151 -5.95 -5.30 2.97
N ASN A 152 -6.22 -6.08 4.01
CA ASN A 152 -7.02 -5.61 5.14
C ASN A 152 -6.12 -5.07 6.27
N PHE A 153 -6.15 -3.76 6.49
CA PHE A 153 -5.38 -3.10 7.55
C PHE A 153 -6.07 -3.18 8.94
N HIS A 154 -7.34 -3.58 9.00
CA HIS A 154 -8.10 -3.70 10.24
C HIS A 154 -8.88 -5.02 10.29
N PRO A 155 -8.18 -6.17 10.44
CA PRO A 155 -8.82 -7.48 10.48
C PRO A 155 -9.86 -7.63 11.60
N GLU A 156 -9.60 -7.07 12.79
CA GLU A 156 -10.52 -7.20 13.94
C GLU A 156 -11.86 -6.47 13.76
N ASN A 157 -11.95 -5.49 12.85
CA ASN A 157 -13.21 -4.80 12.59
C ASN A 157 -14.21 -5.64 11.77
N ASN A 158 -13.78 -6.77 11.20
CA ASN A 158 -14.62 -7.68 10.42
C ASN A 158 -15.36 -8.73 11.27
N GLU A 159 -15.07 -8.85 12.57
CA GLU A 159 -15.70 -9.87 13.43
C GLU A 159 -17.06 -9.45 14.04
N ASN A 160 -17.58 -8.26 13.71
CA ASN A 160 -18.88 -7.75 14.19
C ASN A 160 -19.92 -7.53 13.07
N GLY A 161 -19.93 -8.40 12.05
CA GLY A 161 -20.82 -8.30 10.88
C GLY A 161 -21.76 -9.49 10.64
N GLU A 162 -21.73 -10.53 11.47
CA GLU A 162 -22.66 -11.66 11.33
C GLU A 162 -23.98 -11.32 12.05
N GLN A 163 -24.97 -10.76 11.33
CA GLN A 163 -26.34 -10.83 11.83
C GLN A 163 -26.71 -12.31 11.99
N PRO A 164 -27.10 -12.79 13.18
CA PRO A 164 -27.58 -14.16 13.30
C PRO A 164 -28.85 -14.30 12.44
N PRO A 165 -29.03 -15.44 11.73
CA PRO A 165 -30.23 -15.67 10.97
C PRO A 165 -31.45 -15.62 11.90
N PRO A 166 -32.61 -15.10 11.44
CA PRO A 166 -33.80 -15.05 12.28
C PRO A 166 -34.18 -16.47 12.69
N SER A 167 -34.22 -16.71 14.01
CA SER A 167 -34.66 -17.99 14.55
C SER A 167 -36.14 -18.23 14.21
N PRO A 168 -36.56 -19.47 13.87
CA PRO A 168 -37.95 -19.77 13.62
C PRO A 168 -38.72 -19.75 14.93
N GLY A 169 -39.64 -18.78 15.07
CA GLY A 169 -40.53 -18.68 16.22
C GLY A 169 -41.40 -19.92 16.36
N THR A 170 -41.26 -20.62 17.49
CA THR A 170 -42.23 -21.60 17.97
C THR A 170 -42.77 -21.10 19.29
N GLU A 171 -44.03 -20.66 19.31
CA GLU A 171 -44.81 -20.60 20.55
C GLU A 171 -46.20 -21.20 20.32
N ALA A 172 -46.60 -22.02 21.30
CA ALA A 172 -47.67 -22.98 21.26
C ALA A 172 -48.98 -22.43 21.88
N ASN A 173 -50.10 -22.92 21.32
CA ASN A 173 -51.39 -23.23 21.94
C ASN A 173 -52.02 -22.32 23.02
N GLY A 174 -53.24 -21.86 22.74
CA GLY A 174 -54.42 -22.37 23.48
C GLY A 174 -55.50 -21.37 23.94
N ARG A 175 -56.76 -21.65 23.51
CA ARG A 175 -58.10 -21.16 23.97
C ARG A 175 -58.52 -19.76 23.46
N SER A 176 -59.69 -19.54 22.86
CA SER A 176 -61.08 -19.91 23.24
C SER A 176 -62.07 -19.75 22.05
N PRO A 177 -63.37 -20.15 22.18
CA PRO A 177 -64.30 -20.33 21.07
C PRO A 177 -65.29 -19.16 20.82
N ASP A 178 -65.83 -19.16 19.58
CA ASP A 178 -67.19 -18.83 19.10
C ASP A 178 -67.85 -17.44 19.32
N GLN A 179 -68.68 -17.07 18.32
CA GLN A 179 -69.60 -15.92 18.17
C GLN A 179 -68.96 -14.57 17.81
N GLY A 180 -69.41 -13.79 16.82
CA GLY A 180 -70.68 -13.78 16.09
C GLY A 180 -71.17 -12.33 15.98
N THR A 181 -71.30 -11.84 14.75
CA THR A 181 -72.23 -10.77 14.29
C THR A 181 -72.00 -9.27 14.58
N GLU A 182 -72.28 -8.50 13.50
CA GLU A 182 -72.77 -7.11 13.40
C GLU A 182 -71.81 -5.95 13.65
N ALA A 183 -71.91 -4.77 13.05
CA ALA A 183 -72.45 -4.20 11.80
C ALA A 183 -72.33 -2.67 11.98
N ASN A 184 -72.18 -1.93 10.87
CA ASN A 184 -72.28 -0.46 10.73
C ASN A 184 -71.19 0.38 11.41
N GLY A 185 -70.55 1.36 10.77
CA GLY A 185 -70.95 2.14 9.59
C GLY A 185 -71.15 3.59 9.99
N ARG A 186 -70.25 4.49 9.56
CA ARG A 186 -70.49 5.88 9.11
C ARG A 186 -69.20 6.72 9.13
N SER A 187 -68.77 7.11 7.94
CA SER A 187 -68.13 8.40 7.63
C SER A 187 -69.20 9.54 7.77
N PRO A 188 -68.94 10.86 7.55
CA PRO A 188 -67.76 11.48 6.91
C PRO A 188 -67.33 12.89 7.40
N ASP A 189 -66.26 13.37 6.77
CA ASP A 189 -66.02 14.71 6.19
C ASP A 189 -65.69 15.99 7.00
N GLN A 190 -64.84 16.79 6.31
CA GLN A 190 -64.49 18.22 6.41
C GLN A 190 -63.54 18.63 7.54
N GLY A 191 -62.32 19.10 7.25
CA GLY A 191 -61.95 20.24 6.39
C GLY A 191 -61.67 21.44 7.32
N THR A 192 -60.67 22.32 7.20
CA THR A 192 -59.98 22.90 6.05
C THR A 192 -58.94 23.91 6.59
N LYS A 193 -57.71 23.97 6.02
CA LYS A 193 -56.75 25.12 5.89
C LYS A 193 -56.28 25.83 7.20
N ALA A 194 -55.20 26.59 7.30
CA ALA A 194 -54.33 27.36 6.39
C ALA A 194 -52.98 27.57 7.13
N ASN A 195 -51.81 27.39 6.52
CA ASN A 195 -50.99 28.38 5.77
C ASN A 195 -50.10 29.31 6.63
N GLY A 196 -48.82 29.42 6.26
CA GLY A 196 -47.84 30.41 6.75
C GLY A 196 -46.40 29.92 6.49
N THR A 197 -45.83 30.05 5.28
CA THR A 197 -45.13 31.20 4.64
C THR A 197 -43.74 31.54 5.18
N GLY A 198 -42.76 31.55 4.26
CA GLY A 198 -41.50 32.30 4.30
C GLY A 198 -40.29 31.48 4.79
N GLU A 199 -39.09 31.55 4.22
CA GLU A 199 -38.52 32.31 3.11
C GLU A 199 -37.05 31.80 2.97
N GLU A 200 -36.55 31.61 1.76
CA GLU A 200 -35.11 31.44 1.39
C GLU A 200 -34.83 32.44 0.25
N PRO A 201 -33.57 32.76 -0.12
CA PRO A 201 -32.29 32.84 0.59
C PRO A 201 -31.64 34.25 0.33
N PRO A 202 -30.31 34.45 0.41
CA PRO A 202 -29.57 34.38 -0.86
C PRO A 202 -28.12 33.87 -0.80
N ILE A 203 -27.69 33.52 -2.02
CA ILE A 203 -26.36 33.16 -2.51
C ILE A 203 -25.38 34.33 -2.38
N SER A 204 -24.13 34.04 -2.00
CA SER A 204 -22.99 34.93 -2.27
C SER A 204 -21.92 34.18 -3.08
N THR A 205 -21.87 34.48 -4.37
CA THR A 205 -20.71 34.35 -5.24
C THR A 205 -19.73 35.49 -4.95
N LEU A 206 -18.43 35.22 -4.94
CA LEU A 206 -17.41 36.13 -5.47
C LEU A 206 -16.12 35.36 -5.76
N SER A 207 -15.54 35.74 -6.89
CA SER A 207 -14.45 35.14 -7.64
C SER A 207 -13.13 35.92 -7.48
N SER A 208 -12.02 35.20 -7.69
CA SER A 208 -10.73 35.67 -8.26
C SER A 208 -9.81 36.58 -7.43
N LEU A 209 -8.64 36.06 -7.07
CA LEU A 209 -7.33 36.32 -7.74
C LEU A 209 -6.30 35.27 -7.29
#